data_AF-A0A0A0UMU4-F1
#
_entry.id   AF-A0A0A0UMU4-F1
#
_cell.length_a   1.000
_cell.length_b   1.000
_cell.length_c   1.000
_cell.angle_alpha   90.00
_cell.angle_beta   90.00
_cell.angle_gamma   90.00
#
_symmetry.space_group_name_H-M   'P 1'
#
loop_
_entity.id
_entity.type
_entity.pdbx_description
1 polymer ?
#
loop_
_entity_poly.entity_id
_entity_poly.type
_entity_poly.pdbx_seq_one_letter_code
_entity_poly.pdbx_strand_id
1 'polypeptide(L)'
;YMMLALGIGSYQAALFHLITHAYSKALLFLGSGSVIHSMEPLVGYSPDKSQNMVLMGGLRKYVPITRTTFLWGTLSLCGIPPLACFWSKDEILSNSWLYSPFFGIIA
;
A
#
# COMPACT_ATOMS: atom_id res chain seq x y z
N TYR A 1 -10.35 4.11 6.98
CA TYR A 1 -10.96 2.91 6.39
C TYR A 1 -11.28 1.80 7.38
N MET A 2 -10.39 0.88 7.76
CA MET A 2 -10.81 -0.35 8.49
C MET A 2 -11.50 -0.10 9.83
N MET A 3 -10.95 0.77 10.69
CA MET A 3 -11.56 1.09 11.99
C MET A 3 -12.92 1.78 11.82
N LEU A 4 -13.05 2.64 10.79
CA LEU A 4 -14.32 3.29 10.47
C LEU A 4 -15.35 2.26 9.99
N ALA A 5 -14.96 1.35 9.10
CA ALA A 5 -15.81 0.27 8.61
C ALA A 5 -16.35 -0.62 9.75
N LEU A 6 -15.49 -0.96 10.72
CA LEU A 6 -15.91 -1.68 11.94
C LEU A 6 -16.85 -0.84 12.81
N GLY A 7 -16.59 0.47 12.93
CA GLY A 7 -17.42 1.40 13.72
C GLY A 7 -18.84 1.58 13.19
N ILE A 8 -19.04 1.47 11.87
CA ILE A 8 -20.37 1.53 11.24
C ILE A 8 -21.02 0.14 11.06
N GLY A 9 -20.40 -0.94 11.56
CA GLY A 9 -20.92 -2.31 11.50
C GLY A 9 -20.67 -3.05 10.18
N SER A 10 -19.84 -2.52 9.28
CA SER A 10 -19.49 -3.17 8.00
C SER A 10 -18.30 -4.13 8.17
N TYR A 11 -18.54 -5.23 8.89
CA TYR A 11 -17.50 -6.22 9.24
C TYR A 11 -16.94 -6.95 8.02
N GLN A 12 -17.79 -7.32 7.06
CA GLN A 12 -17.38 -8.03 5.85
C GLN A 12 -16.43 -7.18 5.00
N ALA A 13 -16.78 -5.92 4.74
CA ALA A 13 -15.93 -5.00 3.99
C ALA A 13 -14.62 -4.70 4.74
N ALA A 14 -14.68 -4.57 6.08
CA ALA A 14 -13.50 -4.37 6.91
C ALA A 14 -12.50 -5.54 6.82
N LEU A 15 -12.99 -6.78 6.93
CA LEU A 15 -12.16 -7.99 6.82
C LEU A 15 -11.59 -8.17 5.40
N PHE A 16 -12.41 -7.93 4.38
CA PHE A 16 -11.95 -7.97 3.00
C PHE A 16 -10.86 -6.92 2.73
N HIS A 17 -11.05 -5.69 3.21
CA HIS A 17 -10.05 -4.64 3.10
C HIS A 17 -8.77 -4.95 3.89
N LEU A 18 -8.88 -5.55 5.08
CA LEU A 18 -7.74 -5.98 5.89
C LEU A 18 -6.83 -6.93 5.11
N ILE A 19 -7.40 -7.96 4.47
CA ILE A 19 -6.65 -8.96 3.71
C ILE A 19 -5.95 -8.30 2.52
N THR A 20 -6.69 -7.54 1.70
CA THR A 20 -6.13 -6.91 0.48
C THR A 20 -5.05 -5.85 0.82
N HIS A 21 -5.26 -5.10 1.90
CA HIS A 21 -4.29 -4.15 2.42
C HIS A 21 -3.03 -4.85 2.94
N ALA A 22 -3.17 -5.97 3.68
CA ALA A 22 -2.03 -6.72 4.20
C ALA A 22 -1.12 -7.22 3.08
N TYR A 23 -1.68 -7.81 2.02
CA TYR A 23 -0.88 -8.23 0.85
C TYR A 23 -0.22 -7.05 0.15
N SER A 24 -0.94 -5.95 -0.06
CA SER A 24 -0.39 -4.75 -0.71
C SER A 24 0.75 -4.15 0.11
N LYS A 25 0.60 -4.07 1.43
CA LYS A 25 1.65 -3.60 2.34
C LYS A 25 2.84 -4.56 2.41
N ALA A 26 2.61 -5.87 2.46
CA ALA A 26 3.68 -6.86 2.44
C ALA A 26 4.55 -6.72 1.18
N LEU A 27 3.93 -6.56 0.00
CA LEU A 27 4.65 -6.29 -1.25
C LEU A 27 5.48 -5.01 -1.18
N LEU A 28 4.94 -3.93 -0.62
CA LEU A 28 5.66 -2.65 -0.49
C LEU A 28 6.82 -2.74 0.49
N PHE A 29 6.64 -3.38 1.64
CA PHE A 29 7.72 -3.54 2.63
C PHE A 29 8.83 -4.45 2.10
N LEU A 30 8.50 -5.60 1.51
CA LEU A 30 9.50 -6.48 0.90
C LEU A 30 10.20 -5.81 -0.28
N GLY A 31 9.45 -5.07 -1.10
CA GLY A 31 10.03 -4.31 -2.20
C GLY A 31 10.98 -3.20 -1.72
N SER A 32 10.63 -2.48 -0.64
CA SER A 32 11.53 -1.51 -0.02
C SER A 32 12.80 -2.17 0.56
N GLY A 33 12.67 -3.35 1.18
CA GLY A 33 13.81 -4.13 1.66
C GLY A 33 14.74 -4.55 0.53
N SER A 34 14.18 -4.97 -0.61
CA SER A 34 14.95 -5.26 -1.83
C SER A 34 15.68 -4.02 -2.37
N VAL A 35 15.06 -2.83 -2.31
CA VAL A 35 15.71 -1.56 -2.68
C VAL A 35 16.86 -1.23 -1.73
N ILE A 36 16.65 -1.33 -0.41
CA ILE A 36 17.69 -1.07 0.60
C ILE A 36 18.87 -2.03 0.41
N HIS A 37 18.61 -3.31 0.22
CA HIS A 37 19.67 -4.30 -0.04
C HIS A 37 20.43 -4.00 -1.34
N SER A 38 19.74 -3.50 -2.38
CA SER A 38 20.37 -3.08 -3.63
C SER A 38 21.24 -1.83 -3.50
N MET A 39 21.05 -1.03 -2.43
CA MET A 39 21.89 0.14 -2.14
C MET A 39 23.21 -0.25 -1.46
N GLU A 40 23.25 -1.35 -0.71
CA GLU A 40 24.44 -1.76 0.07
C GLU A 40 25.74 -1.84 -0.77
N PRO A 41 25.74 -2.39 -2.00
CA PRO A 41 26.94 -2.40 -2.85
C PRO A 41 27.36 -1.02 -3.37
N LEU A 42 26.45 -0.03 -3.40
CA LEU A 42 26.70 1.31 -3.94
C LEU A 42 27.23 2.29 -2.88
N VAL A 43 26.68 2.21 -1.67
CA VAL A 43 27.01 3.15 -0.57
C VAL A 43 27.80 2.52 0.57
N GLY A 44 28.03 1.21 0.53
CA GLY A 44 28.60 0.42 1.62
C GLY A 44 27.56 0.05 2.69
N TYR A 45 27.93 -0.84 3.61
CA TYR A 45 27.06 -1.24 4.72
C TYR A 45 26.97 -0.12 5.77
N SER A 46 26.01 0.78 5.57
CA SER A 46 25.66 1.86 6.50
C SER A 46 24.16 2.10 6.39
N PRO A 47 23.38 1.85 7.46
CA PRO A 47 21.92 1.98 7.42
C PRO A 47 21.47 3.41 7.10
N ASP A 48 22.18 4.42 7.63
CA ASP A 48 21.87 5.83 7.37
C ASP A 48 22.02 6.20 5.89
N LYS A 49 23.02 5.62 5.20
CA LYS A 49 23.25 5.87 3.78
C LYS A 49 22.33 5.04 2.90
N SER A 50 22.15 3.75 3.23
CA SER A 50 21.35 2.83 2.41
C SER A 50 19.86 3.13 2.46
N GLN A 51 19.37 3.84 3.48
CA GLN A 51 17.98 4.30 3.62
C GLN A 51 17.77 5.79 3.27
N ASN A 52 18.84 6.54 2.98
CA ASN A 52 18.70 7.94 2.58
C ASN A 52 18.09 8.04 1.18
N MET A 53 16.81 8.46 1.11
CA MET A 53 16.06 8.57 -0.14
C MET A 53 16.71 9.49 -1.19
N VAL A 54 17.55 10.45 -0.77
CA VAL A 54 18.30 11.32 -1.70
C VAL A 54 19.28 10.53 -2.57
N LEU A 55 19.78 9.39 -2.06
CA LEU A 55 20.75 8.54 -2.75
C LEU A 55 20.09 7.43 -3.58
N MET A 56 18.78 7.19 -3.44
CA MET A 56 18.06 6.04 -4.03
C MET A 56 17.58 6.24 -5.49
N GLY A 57 18.14 7.20 -6.22
CA GLY A 57 17.74 7.51 -7.59
C GLY A 57 18.19 6.46 -8.61
N GLY A 58 17.48 6.38 -9.76
CA GLY A 58 17.97 5.65 -10.94
C GLY A 58 17.87 4.11 -10.91
N LEU A 59 17.39 3.51 -9.82
CA LEU A 59 17.35 2.05 -9.63
C LEU A 59 16.38 1.30 -10.56
N ARG A 60 15.46 2.01 -11.22
CA ARG A 60 14.39 1.47 -12.09
C ARG A 60 14.89 0.49 -13.16
N LYS A 61 16.10 0.68 -13.68
CA LYS A 61 16.71 -0.16 -14.72
C LYS A 61 17.41 -1.40 -14.17
N TYR A 62 17.86 -1.34 -12.91
CA TYR A 62 18.69 -2.37 -12.28
C TYR A 62 17.87 -3.39 -11.48
N VAL A 63 16.70 -2.99 -10.95
CA VAL A 63 15.78 -3.86 -10.20
C VAL A 63 14.39 -3.92 -10.84
N PRO A 64 14.27 -4.47 -12.08
CA PRO A 64 13.02 -4.43 -12.84
C PRO A 64 11.86 -5.20 -12.15
N ILE A 65 12.15 -6.32 -11.47
CA ILE A 65 11.14 -7.11 -10.76
C ILE A 65 10.63 -6.34 -9.54
N THR A 66 11.54 -5.85 -8.68
CA THR A 66 11.18 -5.05 -7.50
C THR A 66 10.37 -3.83 -7.90
N ARG A 67 10.74 -3.16 -9.00
CA ARG A 67 10.01 -2.02 -9.54
C ARG A 67 8.58 -2.38 -9.94
N THR A 68 8.36 -3.48 -10.67
CA THR A 68 7.00 -3.85 -11.12
C THR A 68 6.13 -4.31 -9.95
N THR A 69 6.66 -5.14 -9.05
CA THR A 69 5.91 -5.60 -7.87
C THR A 69 5.59 -4.47 -6.90
N PHE A 70 6.55 -3.56 -6.66
CA PHE A 70 6.32 -2.36 -5.85
C PHE A 70 5.27 -1.45 -6.49
N LEU A 71 5.32 -1.25 -7.82
CA LEU A 71 4.32 -0.47 -8.54
C LEU A 71 2.92 -1.09 -8.39
N TRP A 72 2.75 -2.39 -8.61
CA TRP A 72 1.46 -3.06 -8.40
C TRP A 72 0.97 -2.98 -6.96
N GLY A 73 1.87 -3.08 -5.97
CA GLY A 73 1.56 -2.85 -4.57
C GLY A 73 1.05 -1.42 -4.31
N THR A 74 1.69 -0.40 -4.90
CA THR A 74 1.25 1.00 -4.78
C THR A 74 -0.10 1.23 -5.45
N LEU A 75 -0.29 0.76 -6.69
CA LEU A 75 -1.54 0.91 -7.43
C LEU A 75 -2.70 0.23 -6.69
N SER A 76 -2.45 -0.94 -6.09
CA SER A 76 -3.42 -1.65 -5.28
C SER A 76 -3.80 -0.79 -4.08
N LEU A 77 -2.83 -0.35 -3.27
CA LEU A 77 -3.09 0.44 -2.07
C LEU A 77 -3.78 1.79 -2.34
N CYS A 78 -3.46 2.43 -3.46
CA CYS A 78 -4.16 3.65 -3.93
C CYS A 78 -5.63 3.40 -4.27
N GLY A 79 -6.04 2.14 -4.50
CA GLY A 79 -7.40 1.79 -4.88
C GLY A 79 -7.67 2.07 -6.36
N ILE A 80 -6.74 1.72 -7.26
CA ILE A 80 -6.94 1.90 -8.70
C ILE A 80 -7.66 0.67 -9.29
N PRO A 81 -8.75 0.85 -10.07
CA PRO A 81 -9.37 -0.25 -10.83
C PRO A 81 -8.32 -0.84 -11.79
N PRO A 82 -8.13 -2.17 -11.86
CA PRO A 82 -9.01 -3.28 -11.45
C PRO A 82 -8.59 -4.02 -10.14
N LEU A 83 -7.80 -3.41 -9.26
CA LEU A 83 -7.15 -4.11 -8.14
C LEU A 83 -8.08 -4.28 -6.92
N ALA A 84 -7.83 -5.31 -6.10
CA ALA A 84 -8.73 -5.71 -5.00
C ALA A 84 -8.93 -4.64 -3.92
N CYS A 85 -7.94 -3.77 -3.68
CA CYS A 85 -8.09 -2.68 -2.70
C CYS A 85 -9.07 -1.59 -3.18
N PHE A 86 -9.33 -1.46 -4.49
CA PHE A 86 -10.38 -0.57 -5.00
C PHE A 86 -11.75 -1.05 -4.52
N TRP A 87 -12.10 -2.30 -4.84
CA TRP A 87 -13.40 -2.88 -4.50
C TRP A 87 -13.68 -2.87 -3.00
N SER A 88 -12.69 -3.21 -2.18
CA SER A 88 -12.85 -3.17 -0.72
C SER A 88 -12.98 -1.75 -0.16
N LYS A 89 -12.29 -0.75 -0.72
CA LYS A 89 -12.45 0.65 -0.29
C LYS A 89 -13.79 1.23 -0.71
N ASP A 90 -14.22 0.95 -1.94
CA ASP A 90 -15.48 1.42 -2.49
C ASP A 90 -16.67 0.92 -1.65
N GLU A 91 -16.64 -0.35 -1.25
CA GLU A 91 -17.66 -0.92 -0.37
C GLU A 91 -17.69 -0.25 1.02
N ILE A 92 -16.52 0.09 1.59
CA ILE A 92 -16.48 0.84 2.86
C ILE A 92 -17.04 2.26 2.67
N LEU A 93 -16.66 2.95 1.58
CA LEU A 93 -17.16 4.29 1.26
C LEU A 93 -18.69 4.28 1.10
N SER A 94 -19.22 3.38 0.28
CA SER A 94 -20.66 3.23 0.05
C SER A 94 -21.42 3.00 1.36
N ASN A 95 -20.96 2.07 2.19
CA ASN A 95 -21.56 1.82 3.51
C ASN A 95 -21.46 3.03 4.44
N SER A 96 -20.37 3.81 4.36
CA SER A 96 -20.19 5.02 5.17
C SER A 96 -21.18 6.11 4.78
N TRP A 97 -21.39 6.33 3.48
CA TRP A 97 -22.39 7.27 2.96
C TRP A 97 -23.83 6.86 3.33
N LEU A 98 -24.14 5.56 3.28
CA LEU A 98 -25.45 5.03 3.69
C LEU A 98 -25.70 5.17 5.19
N TYR A 99 -24.67 5.00 6.02
CA TYR A 99 -24.80 5.16 7.47
C TYR A 99 -24.99 6.64 7.85
N SER A 100 -24.12 7.53 7.36
CA SER A 100 -24.29 8.97 7.51
C SER A 100 -23.44 9.76 6.51
N PRO A 101 -23.93 10.90 6.00
CA PRO A 101 -23.14 11.75 5.10
C PRO A 101 -21.82 12.22 5.72
N PHE A 102 -21.79 12.44 7.04
CA PHE A 102 -20.58 12.85 7.76
C PHE A 102 -19.48 11.79 7.70
N PHE A 103 -19.82 10.52 7.97
CA PHE A 103 -18.86 9.43 7.85
C PHE A 103 -18.45 9.17 6.40
N GLY A 104 -19.33 9.39 5.43
CA GLY A 104 -18.98 9.33 4.00
C GLY A 104 -17.91 10.36 3.58
N ILE A 105 -17.92 11.57 4.16
CA ILE A 105 -16.92 12.61 3.88
C ILE A 105 -15.55 12.31 4.52
N ILE A 106 -15.55 11.69 5.71
CA ILE A 106 -14.32 11.40 6.46
C ILE A 106 -13.65 10.10 5.98
N ALA A 107 -14.42 9.18 5.40
CA ALA A 107 -13.94 7.88 4.96
C ALA A 107 -12.86 8.00 3.88
#